data_AF-A0A9P4JL53-F1
#
_entry.id   AF-A0A9P4JL53-F1
#
_cell.length_a   1.000
_cell.length_b   1.000
_cell.length_c   1.000
_cell.angle_alpha   90.00
_cell.angle_beta   90.00
_cell.angle_gamma   90.00
#
_symmetry.space_group_name_H-M   'P 1'
#
loop_
_entity.id
_entity.type
_entity.pdbx_description
1 polymer ?
#
loop_
_entity_poly.entity_id
_entity_poly.type
_entity_poly.pdbx_seq_one_letter_code
_entity_poly.pdbx_strand_id
1 'polypeptide(L)'
;MPSLKCNSTQLACEYLKKPFCLDIDKFDCFWFNYCACPALQADPDIAGIGVIVAFLGTAALTLFATFAYLLVRPPDKPRRINPIDEFWTSRICVPFQRRFIRDPDMLSECFFRVVLALSDQQLVTGIAILVAGFKMYAQGDLLNSISVYHFSIVLDMAWFSSSCHLLCIMANSHYFSGKAHRQKKMNRRVRFSLPLITKLKVGGMVALCILLLGGTWLASYRYWDSSFDCPARCVPWSPKTWGGESMGWGIFSMLALLVGYTLGIIGLVEVGRERSVGAGAKTWLDRKDAVVTISLQNCGPILRAYMAMRGGLRWLRILLVSELTDLISMVAWFGAGCFFSLNDRYWGKRLMTKAEKKKEDSTSFGQLVPLFLLVIPILVFMETYYEIKEERVVLRRDTEDDLGFGPIPRSIDGWSTPSEPPSSNLLGWPPTIKPSSKPPMDTDIRRRRCHAGTAYQ
;
A
#
# COMPACT_ATOMS: atom_id res chain seq x y z
N MET A 1 -51.65 -2.92 11.46
CA MET A 1 -51.99 -3.62 12.72
C MET A 1 -51.57 -2.72 13.87
N PRO A 2 -52.26 -2.71 15.03
CA PRO A 2 -51.77 -1.98 16.20
C PRO A 2 -50.46 -2.63 16.66
N SER A 3 -49.38 -1.86 16.77
CA SER A 3 -48.11 -2.34 17.28
C SER A 3 -48.21 -2.67 18.76
N LEU A 4 -47.54 -3.74 19.18
CA LEU A 4 -47.54 -4.21 20.56
C LEU A 4 -46.72 -3.25 21.43
N LYS A 5 -47.41 -2.51 22.31
CA LYS A 5 -46.75 -1.60 23.26
C LYS A 5 -46.23 -2.37 24.47
N CYS A 6 -44.96 -2.75 24.41
CA CYS A 6 -44.23 -3.30 25.56
C CYS A 6 -43.65 -2.20 26.46
N ASN A 7 -43.27 -2.58 27.69
CA ASN A 7 -42.59 -1.68 28.63
C ASN A 7 -41.14 -1.40 28.18
N SER A 8 -40.47 -0.38 28.73
CA SER A 8 -39.10 0.00 28.35
C SER A 8 -38.03 -1.06 28.63
N THR A 9 -38.34 -2.07 29.46
CA THR A 9 -37.49 -3.22 29.77
C THR A 9 -37.85 -4.47 28.96
N GLN A 10 -38.73 -4.34 27.96
CA GLN A 10 -39.32 -5.45 27.22
C GLN A 10 -39.31 -5.23 25.70
N LEU A 11 -39.09 -6.33 24.97
CA LEU A 11 -39.00 -6.41 23.52
C LEU A 11 -40.33 -6.90 22.94
N ALA A 12 -40.76 -6.30 21.84
CA ALA A 12 -41.98 -6.72 21.13
C ALA A 12 -41.68 -7.92 20.21
N CYS A 13 -42.36 -9.04 20.44
CA CYS A 13 -42.27 -10.25 19.63
C CYS A 13 -43.46 -10.37 18.69
N GLU A 14 -43.45 -9.62 17.59
CA GLU A 14 -44.60 -9.49 16.68
C GLU A 14 -44.69 -10.58 15.59
N TYR A 15 -43.61 -11.31 15.31
CA TYR A 15 -43.55 -12.27 14.19
C TYR A 15 -44.10 -13.68 14.52
N LEU A 16 -44.79 -13.82 15.64
CA LEU A 16 -45.39 -15.08 16.10
C LEU A 16 -46.92 -15.04 16.01
N LYS A 17 -47.56 -16.22 15.94
CA LYS A 17 -49.04 -16.36 15.86
C LYS A 17 -49.81 -15.66 16.98
N LYS A 18 -49.15 -15.36 18.10
CA LYS A 18 -49.64 -14.49 19.18
C LYS A 18 -48.49 -13.55 19.57
N PRO A 19 -48.62 -12.23 19.40
CA PRO A 19 -47.57 -11.30 19.78
C PRO A 19 -47.49 -11.17 21.31
N PHE A 20 -46.29 -11.06 21.86
CA PHE A 20 -46.06 -10.91 23.31
C PHE A 20 -44.81 -10.07 23.60
N CYS A 21 -44.64 -9.67 24.86
CA CYS A 21 -43.51 -8.88 25.34
C CYS A 21 -42.51 -9.78 26.07
N LEU A 22 -41.23 -9.77 25.65
CA LEU A 22 -40.14 -10.54 26.25
C LEU A 22 -39.24 -9.61 27.07
N ASP A 23 -38.89 -9.97 28.30
CA ASP A 23 -37.92 -9.18 29.09
C ASP A 23 -36.53 -9.21 28.44
N ILE A 24 -35.83 -8.07 28.38
CA ILE A 24 -34.52 -7.94 27.70
C ILE A 24 -33.49 -8.98 28.21
N ASP A 25 -33.47 -9.25 29.52
CA ASP A 25 -32.56 -10.21 30.16
C ASP A 25 -32.80 -11.68 29.73
N LYS A 26 -33.94 -11.96 29.08
CA LYS A 26 -34.33 -13.28 28.55
C LYS A 26 -34.20 -13.37 27.03
N PHE A 27 -33.74 -12.31 26.36
CA PHE A 27 -33.41 -12.37 24.95
C PHE A 27 -32.27 -13.37 24.74
N ASP A 28 -32.34 -14.14 23.65
CA ASP A 28 -31.33 -15.10 23.22
C ASP A 28 -31.31 -15.17 21.68
N CYS A 29 -30.38 -15.95 21.11
CA CYS A 29 -30.33 -16.10 19.66
C CYS A 29 -31.49 -16.90 19.06
N PHE A 30 -32.34 -17.56 19.86
CA PHE A 30 -33.58 -18.16 19.37
C PHE A 30 -34.62 -17.06 19.09
N TRP A 31 -34.72 -16.04 19.95
CA TRP A 31 -35.64 -14.91 19.77
C TRP A 31 -35.27 -13.93 18.65
N PHE A 32 -34.04 -13.95 18.14
CA PHE A 32 -33.52 -13.04 17.09
C PHE A 32 -34.43 -12.91 15.85
N ASN A 33 -35.05 -14.00 15.38
CA ASN A 33 -35.93 -13.96 14.20
C ASN A 33 -37.41 -13.65 14.53
N TYR A 34 -37.75 -13.49 15.81
CA TYR A 34 -39.15 -13.40 16.28
C TYR A 34 -39.48 -12.10 17.02
N CYS A 35 -38.46 -11.42 17.55
CA CYS A 35 -38.59 -10.24 18.40
C CYS A 35 -37.71 -9.09 17.91
N ALA A 36 -38.12 -7.86 18.21
CA ALA A 36 -37.26 -6.69 18.06
C ALA A 36 -35.99 -6.83 18.90
N CYS A 37 -34.87 -6.30 18.42
CA CYS A 37 -33.59 -6.34 19.10
C CYS A 37 -33.52 -5.32 20.27
N PRO A 38 -32.65 -5.55 21.27
CA PRO A 38 -32.43 -4.60 22.35
C PRO A 38 -31.84 -3.28 21.82
N ALA A 39 -32.14 -2.18 22.51
CA ALA A 39 -31.65 -0.86 22.12
C ALA A 39 -30.11 -0.82 22.10
N LEU A 40 -29.55 -0.33 20.98
CA LEU A 40 -28.11 -0.26 20.75
C LEU A 40 -27.40 0.58 21.83
N GLN A 41 -26.52 -0.08 22.60
CA GLN A 41 -25.65 0.53 23.59
C GLN A 41 -24.37 1.05 22.93
N ALA A 42 -23.76 2.09 23.48
CA ALA A 42 -22.54 2.70 22.93
C ALA A 42 -21.26 2.02 23.43
N ASP A 43 -20.33 1.72 22.51
CA ASP A 43 -18.98 1.23 22.79
C ASP A 43 -17.93 2.19 22.22
N PRO A 44 -17.52 3.21 23.00
CA PRO A 44 -16.55 4.20 22.56
C PRO A 44 -15.13 3.64 22.40
N ASP A 45 -14.81 2.41 22.81
CA ASP A 45 -13.48 1.84 22.55
C ASP A 45 -13.39 1.13 21.19
N ILE A 46 -14.54 0.84 20.56
CA ILE A 46 -14.63 0.27 19.21
C ILE A 46 -15.04 1.32 18.19
N ALA A 47 -16.21 1.93 18.38
CA ALA A 47 -16.79 2.87 17.43
C ALA A 47 -16.62 4.33 17.88
N GLY A 48 -15.86 4.60 18.95
CA GLY A 48 -15.56 5.96 19.38
C GLY A 48 -14.89 6.82 18.29
N ILE A 49 -15.17 8.13 18.34
CA ILE A 49 -14.71 9.08 17.32
C ILE A 49 -13.17 9.08 17.14
N GLY A 50 -12.41 8.87 18.21
CA GLY A 50 -10.95 8.80 18.16
C GLY A 50 -10.41 7.58 17.41
N VAL A 51 -11.08 6.42 17.49
CA VAL A 51 -10.69 5.22 16.72
C VAL A 51 -10.86 5.50 15.23
N ILE A 52 -12.04 6.01 14.84
CA ILE A 52 -12.34 6.31 13.43
C ILE A 52 -11.40 7.38 12.89
N VAL A 53 -11.19 8.49 13.62
CA VAL A 53 -10.25 9.55 13.21
C VAL A 53 -8.82 9.02 13.09
N ALA A 54 -8.37 8.14 13.97
CA ALA A 54 -7.03 7.57 13.90
C ALA A 54 -6.85 6.65 12.68
N PHE A 55 -7.73 5.67 12.45
CA PHE A 55 -7.60 4.77 11.29
C PHE A 55 -7.79 5.52 9.96
N LEU A 56 -8.80 6.39 9.87
CA LEU A 56 -9.06 7.19 8.67
C LEU A 56 -7.94 8.20 8.41
N GLY A 57 -7.45 8.89 9.44
CA GLY A 57 -6.34 9.81 9.36
C GLY A 57 -5.04 9.12 8.94
N THR A 58 -4.75 7.94 9.49
CA THR A 58 -3.58 7.15 9.10
C THR A 58 -3.66 6.70 7.63
N ALA A 59 -4.84 6.29 7.16
CA ALA A 59 -5.06 5.96 5.74
C ALA A 59 -4.96 7.18 4.81
N ALA A 60 -5.53 8.33 5.20
CA ALA A 60 -5.41 9.59 4.46
C ALA A 60 -3.95 10.05 4.34
N LEU A 61 -3.19 10.00 5.44
CA LEU A 61 -1.77 10.31 5.48
C LEU A 61 -0.95 9.33 4.63
N THR A 62 -1.30 8.04 4.62
CA THR A 62 -0.62 7.03 3.80
C THR A 62 -0.86 7.27 2.31
N LEU A 63 -2.11 7.57 1.92
CA LEU A 63 -2.47 7.93 0.55
C LEU A 63 -1.77 9.22 0.10
N PHE A 64 -1.77 10.26 0.94
CA PHE A 64 -1.06 11.52 0.68
C PHE A 64 0.45 11.31 0.54
N ALA A 65 1.09 10.62 1.49
CA ALA A 65 2.53 10.37 1.45
C ALA A 65 2.93 9.48 0.25
N THR A 66 2.07 8.55 -0.15
CA THR A 66 2.27 7.73 -1.36
C THR A 66 2.15 8.57 -2.63
N PHE A 67 1.12 9.43 -2.74
CA PHE A 67 0.98 10.38 -3.84
C PHE A 67 2.19 11.33 -3.92
N ALA A 68 2.63 11.88 -2.78
CA ALA A 68 3.79 12.77 -2.70
C ALA A 68 5.10 12.05 -3.09
N TYR A 69 5.31 10.81 -2.64
CA TYR A 69 6.41 9.96 -3.09
C TYR A 69 6.40 9.76 -4.62
N LEU A 70 5.27 9.37 -5.20
CA LEU A 70 5.12 9.16 -6.65
C LEU A 70 5.30 10.43 -7.48
N LEU A 71 4.93 11.60 -6.92
CA LEU A 71 5.10 12.90 -7.54
C LEU A 71 6.55 13.40 -7.47
N VAL A 72 7.27 13.11 -6.39
CA VAL A 72 8.62 13.63 -6.10
C VAL A 72 9.74 12.72 -6.60
N ARG A 73 9.53 11.39 -6.68
CA ARG A 73 10.56 10.42 -7.06
C ARG A 73 11.21 10.74 -8.42
N PRO A 74 12.53 10.54 -8.59
CA PRO A 74 13.18 10.67 -9.89
C PRO A 74 12.66 9.66 -10.93
N PRO A 75 12.61 10.00 -12.23
CA PRO A 75 12.24 9.06 -13.28
C PRO A 75 13.36 8.04 -13.59
N ASP A 76 13.14 6.78 -13.21
CA ASP A 76 14.02 5.64 -13.49
C ASP A 76 14.13 5.34 -15.00
N LYS A 77 15.35 5.36 -15.57
CA LYS A 77 15.64 4.92 -16.95
C LYS A 77 16.31 3.54 -17.00
N PRO A 78 16.00 2.66 -17.96
CA PRO A 78 14.77 2.54 -18.74
C PRO A 78 14.01 1.28 -18.28
N ARG A 79 13.16 1.41 -17.26
CA ARG A 79 12.09 0.41 -17.11
C ARG A 79 11.14 0.50 -18.29
N ARG A 80 10.40 -0.58 -18.56
CA ARG A 80 9.25 -0.52 -19.47
C ARG A 80 8.12 0.20 -18.74
N ILE A 81 8.27 1.51 -18.59
CA ILE A 81 7.24 2.36 -17.97
C ILE A 81 5.95 2.13 -18.77
N ASN A 82 4.86 1.96 -18.05
CA ASN A 82 3.54 1.88 -18.64
C ASN A 82 3.29 3.13 -19.49
N PRO A 83 2.69 3.08 -20.69
CA PRO A 83 2.42 4.30 -21.46
C PRO A 83 1.60 5.34 -20.69
N ILE A 84 0.75 4.90 -19.74
CA ILE A 84 -0.01 5.78 -18.85
C ILE A 84 0.93 6.46 -17.83
N ASP A 85 1.79 5.69 -17.15
CA ASP A 85 2.72 6.21 -16.15
C ASP A 85 3.84 7.05 -16.78
N GLU A 86 4.22 6.78 -18.04
CA GLU A 86 5.17 7.58 -18.81
C GLU A 86 4.56 8.95 -19.16
N PHE A 87 3.30 8.96 -19.60
CA PHE A 87 2.55 10.21 -19.82
C PHE A 87 2.45 11.02 -18.51
N TRP A 88 2.02 10.40 -17.42
CA TRP A 88 1.94 11.05 -16.10
C TRP A 88 3.29 11.63 -15.64
N THR A 89 4.34 10.81 -15.67
CA THR A 89 5.68 11.21 -15.21
C THR A 89 6.27 12.34 -16.06
N SER A 90 6.15 12.26 -17.39
CA SER A 90 6.72 13.24 -18.30
C SER A 90 5.95 14.57 -18.34
N ARG A 91 4.61 14.54 -18.18
CA ARG A 91 3.76 15.73 -18.27
C ARG A 91 3.51 16.42 -16.94
N ILE A 92 3.54 15.70 -15.82
CA ILE A 92 3.12 16.22 -14.52
C ILE A 92 4.28 16.15 -13.51
N CYS A 93 4.84 14.97 -13.22
CA CYS A 93 5.89 14.85 -12.20
C CYS A 93 7.16 15.64 -12.54
N VAL A 94 7.74 15.45 -13.73
CA VAL A 94 9.02 16.11 -14.08
C VAL A 94 8.91 17.64 -14.14
N PRO A 95 7.87 18.26 -14.73
CA PRO A 95 7.68 19.71 -14.64
C PRO A 95 7.45 20.22 -13.22
N PHE A 96 6.69 19.50 -12.40
CA PHE A 96 6.47 19.85 -10.99
C PHE A 96 7.77 19.82 -10.19
N GLN A 97 8.54 18.72 -10.28
CA GLN A 97 9.83 18.55 -9.61
C GLN A 97 10.78 19.71 -9.95
N ARG A 98 10.96 19.99 -11.25
CA ARG A 98 11.85 21.07 -11.72
C ARG A 98 11.45 22.47 -11.23
N ARG A 99 10.16 22.70 -10.95
CA ARG A 99 9.63 24.01 -10.56
C ARG A 99 9.62 24.21 -9.04
N PHE A 100 9.35 23.17 -8.26
CA PHE A 100 9.07 23.28 -6.83
C PHE A 100 10.02 22.51 -5.91
N ILE A 101 10.71 21.48 -6.41
CA ILE A 101 11.48 20.55 -5.58
C ILE A 101 12.97 20.69 -5.84
N ARG A 102 13.71 21.20 -4.83
CA ARG A 102 15.16 21.34 -4.90
C ARG A 102 15.92 20.01 -4.81
N ASP A 103 15.36 19.04 -4.08
CA ASP A 103 16.02 17.77 -3.75
C ASP A 103 15.01 16.61 -3.79
N PRO A 104 14.72 16.06 -4.98
CA PRO A 104 13.73 14.99 -5.13
C PRO A 104 14.18 13.68 -4.47
N ASP A 105 15.49 13.40 -4.45
CA ASP A 105 16.03 12.19 -3.83
C ASP A 105 15.79 12.16 -2.31
N MET A 106 16.16 13.23 -1.59
CA MET A 106 15.93 13.33 -0.15
C MET A 106 14.45 13.29 0.20
N LEU A 107 13.63 14.07 -0.50
CA LEU A 107 12.20 14.20 -0.18
C LEU A 107 11.42 12.92 -0.52
N SER A 108 11.81 12.19 -1.58
CA SER A 108 11.20 10.88 -1.88
C SER A 108 11.57 9.80 -0.86
N GLU A 109 12.81 9.76 -0.34
CA GLU A 109 13.18 8.87 0.77
C GLU A 109 12.38 9.21 2.04
N CYS A 110 12.20 10.49 2.38
CA CYS A 110 11.38 10.92 3.53
C CYS A 110 9.92 10.44 3.42
N PHE A 111 9.26 10.68 2.28
CA PHE A 111 7.89 10.19 2.09
C PHE A 111 7.80 8.66 2.05
N PHE A 112 8.80 7.97 1.48
CA PHE A 112 8.87 6.51 1.49
C PHE A 112 8.93 5.94 2.91
N ARG A 113 9.77 6.51 3.79
CA ARG A 113 9.85 6.11 5.21
C ARG A 113 8.55 6.36 5.97
N VAL A 114 7.87 7.48 5.69
CA VAL A 114 6.54 7.78 6.25
C VAL A 114 5.50 6.74 5.83
N VAL A 115 5.41 6.39 4.54
CA VAL A 115 4.48 5.34 4.05
C VAL A 115 4.77 3.99 4.72
N LEU A 116 6.05 3.64 4.88
CA LEU A 116 6.45 2.40 5.53
C LEU A 116 6.04 2.36 7.01
N ALA A 117 6.27 3.44 7.76
CA ALA A 117 5.90 3.54 9.17
C ALA A 117 4.38 3.51 9.40
N LEU A 118 3.61 4.26 8.59
CA LEU A 118 2.14 4.26 8.67
C LEU A 118 1.55 2.87 8.34
N SER A 119 2.12 2.17 7.36
CA SER A 119 1.73 0.78 7.06
C SER A 119 2.09 -0.18 8.20
N ASP A 120 3.25 -0.03 8.84
CA ASP A 120 3.63 -0.90 9.97
C ASP A 120 2.72 -0.69 11.19
N GLN A 121 2.37 0.56 11.48
CA GLN A 121 1.39 0.92 12.51
C GLN A 121 0.03 0.27 12.22
N GLN A 122 -0.50 0.47 11.02
CA GLN A 122 -1.81 -0.08 10.63
C GLN A 122 -1.84 -1.60 10.65
N LEU A 123 -0.70 -2.25 10.39
CA LEU A 123 -0.63 -3.71 10.41
C LEU A 123 -0.94 -4.25 11.81
N VAL A 124 -0.38 -3.61 12.84
CA VAL A 124 -0.58 -4.00 14.23
C VAL A 124 -1.97 -3.59 14.72
N THR A 125 -2.41 -2.35 14.46
CA THR A 125 -3.72 -1.88 14.92
C THR A 125 -4.88 -2.57 14.20
N GLY A 126 -4.77 -2.82 12.90
CA GLY A 126 -5.75 -3.53 12.08
C GLY A 126 -5.92 -4.99 12.48
N ILE A 127 -4.82 -5.70 12.78
CA ILE A 127 -4.91 -7.07 13.33
C ILE A 127 -5.52 -7.02 14.73
N ALA A 128 -5.10 -6.08 15.59
CA ALA A 128 -5.61 -5.97 16.96
C ALA A 128 -7.13 -5.72 17.00
N ILE A 129 -7.65 -4.80 16.18
CA ILE A 129 -9.09 -4.49 16.16
C ILE A 129 -9.92 -5.65 15.60
N LEU A 130 -9.45 -6.35 14.56
CA LEU A 130 -10.11 -7.57 14.06
C LEU A 130 -10.11 -8.67 15.12
N VAL A 131 -8.97 -8.94 15.76
CA VAL A 131 -8.87 -9.97 16.81
C VAL A 131 -9.78 -9.64 18.00
N ALA A 132 -9.87 -8.36 18.40
CA ALA A 132 -10.81 -7.91 19.42
C ALA A 132 -12.27 -8.16 19.00
N GLY A 133 -12.67 -7.72 17.80
CA GLY A 133 -14.01 -7.92 17.26
C GLY A 133 -14.42 -9.39 17.16
N PHE A 134 -13.53 -10.26 16.65
CA PHE A 134 -13.77 -11.71 16.60
C PHE A 134 -13.82 -12.35 17.99
N LYS A 135 -13.00 -11.89 18.94
CA LYS A 135 -13.06 -12.37 20.33
C LYS A 135 -14.40 -12.00 20.97
N MET A 136 -14.87 -10.78 20.81
CA MET A 136 -16.16 -10.34 21.35
C MET A 136 -17.35 -11.03 20.68
N TYR A 137 -17.26 -11.31 19.38
CA TYR A 137 -18.21 -12.15 18.65
C TYR A 137 -18.28 -13.59 19.20
N ALA A 138 -17.12 -14.22 19.45
CA ALA A 138 -17.06 -15.63 19.84
C ALA A 138 -17.25 -15.89 21.34
N GLN A 139 -16.78 -14.99 22.20
CA GLN A 139 -16.69 -15.19 23.66
C GLN A 139 -17.62 -14.28 24.48
N GLY A 140 -18.27 -13.28 23.88
CA GLY A 140 -19.21 -12.43 24.61
C GLY A 140 -20.43 -13.23 25.10
N ASP A 141 -20.77 -13.05 26.37
CA ASP A 141 -22.15 -13.25 26.86
C ASP A 141 -23.09 -12.42 26.01
N LEU A 142 -24.34 -12.84 25.84
CA LEU A 142 -25.24 -12.23 24.84
C LEU A 142 -25.38 -10.70 24.98
N LEU A 143 -25.48 -10.22 26.22
CA LEU A 143 -25.57 -8.79 26.58
C LEU A 143 -24.24 -8.02 26.42
N ASN A 144 -23.10 -8.71 26.45
CA ASN A 144 -21.75 -8.15 26.28
C ASN A 144 -21.14 -8.51 24.91
N SER A 145 -21.94 -9.07 24.00
CA SER A 145 -21.48 -9.46 22.67
C SER A 145 -21.49 -8.24 21.73
N ILE A 146 -20.53 -8.20 20.80
CA ILE A 146 -20.44 -7.11 19.84
C ILE A 146 -21.72 -7.05 18.98
N SER A 147 -22.33 -5.87 18.86
CA SER A 147 -23.47 -5.70 17.97
C SER A 147 -23.04 -5.69 16.51
N VAL A 148 -23.99 -5.93 15.59
CA VAL A 148 -23.75 -5.88 14.15
C VAL A 148 -23.18 -4.53 13.71
N TYR A 149 -23.66 -3.42 14.27
CA TYR A 149 -23.10 -2.08 14.04
C TYR A 149 -21.62 -1.99 14.42
N HIS A 150 -21.25 -2.36 15.65
CA HIS A 150 -19.86 -2.26 16.11
C HIS A 150 -18.94 -3.19 15.32
N PHE A 151 -19.42 -4.37 14.93
CA PHE A 151 -18.65 -5.28 14.07
C PHE A 151 -18.43 -4.68 12.68
N SER A 152 -19.42 -4.00 12.09
CA SER A 152 -19.25 -3.30 10.80
C SER A 152 -18.17 -2.22 10.89
N ILE A 153 -18.17 -1.40 11.95
CA ILE A 153 -17.11 -0.41 12.19
C ILE A 153 -15.73 -1.08 12.34
N VAL A 154 -15.62 -2.25 12.99
CA VAL A 154 -14.36 -3.01 13.05
C VAL A 154 -13.87 -3.43 11.65
N LEU A 155 -14.77 -3.90 10.78
CA LEU A 155 -14.42 -4.29 9.41
C LEU A 155 -13.96 -3.08 8.59
N ASP A 156 -14.61 -1.94 8.73
CA ASP A 156 -14.24 -0.69 8.07
C ASP A 156 -12.85 -0.19 8.47
N MET A 157 -12.54 -0.19 9.78
CA MET A 157 -11.21 0.21 10.25
C MET A 157 -10.12 -0.73 9.69
N ALA A 158 -10.42 -2.02 9.62
CA ALA A 158 -9.55 -3.01 9.01
C ALA A 158 -9.44 -2.88 7.48
N TRP A 159 -10.50 -2.44 6.78
CA TRP A 159 -10.46 -2.10 5.36
C TRP A 159 -9.47 -0.95 5.10
N PHE A 160 -9.52 0.12 5.90
CA PHE A 160 -8.53 1.21 5.82
C PHE A 160 -7.11 0.73 6.09
N SER A 161 -6.89 -0.17 7.06
CA SER A 161 -5.60 -0.83 7.27
C SER A 161 -5.13 -1.57 6.00
N SER A 162 -6.03 -2.32 5.37
CA SER A 162 -5.73 -3.07 4.15
C SER A 162 -5.28 -2.17 2.99
N SER A 163 -5.92 -1.01 2.82
CA SER A 163 -5.55 -0.02 1.80
C SER A 163 -4.15 0.57 2.07
N CYS A 164 -3.77 0.79 3.33
CA CYS A 164 -2.43 1.27 3.69
C CYS A 164 -1.34 0.29 3.26
N HIS A 165 -1.59 -1.02 3.37
CA HIS A 165 -0.62 -2.05 2.95
C HIS A 165 -0.48 -2.12 1.44
N LEU A 166 -1.57 -2.00 0.68
CA LEU A 166 -1.52 -1.99 -0.79
C LEU A 166 -0.75 -0.75 -1.31
N LEU A 167 -1.01 0.43 -0.73
CA LEU A 167 -0.25 1.66 -0.99
C LEU A 167 1.24 1.50 -0.65
N CYS A 168 1.56 0.89 0.50
CA CYS A 168 2.94 0.62 0.89
C CYS A 168 3.64 -0.37 -0.03
N ILE A 169 2.96 -1.42 -0.50
CA ILE A 169 3.50 -2.37 -1.48
C ILE A 169 3.82 -1.65 -2.79
N MET A 170 2.93 -0.77 -3.27
CA MET A 170 3.16 0.07 -4.45
C MET A 170 4.38 0.99 -4.27
N ALA A 171 4.56 1.64 -3.12
CA ALA A 171 5.75 2.45 -2.87
C ALA A 171 7.05 1.60 -2.84
N ASN A 172 6.97 0.42 -2.20
CA ASN A 172 8.09 -0.45 -1.87
C ASN A 172 8.62 -1.28 -3.05
N SER A 173 7.74 -1.72 -3.95
CA SER A 173 8.12 -2.45 -5.17
C SER A 173 9.08 -1.63 -6.04
N HIS A 174 8.93 -0.30 -6.08
CA HIS A 174 9.79 0.64 -6.80
C HIS A 174 11.09 0.97 -6.05
N TYR A 175 11.04 1.10 -4.72
CA TYR A 175 12.20 1.45 -3.91
C TYR A 175 13.32 0.40 -3.99
N PHE A 176 12.99 -0.87 -3.70
CA PHE A 176 13.95 -1.97 -3.82
C PHE A 176 14.37 -2.21 -5.27
N SER A 177 13.47 -1.97 -6.21
CA SER A 177 13.70 -2.02 -7.66
C SER A 177 14.83 -1.09 -8.12
N GLY A 178 14.90 0.15 -7.61
CA GLY A 178 15.98 1.10 -7.92
C GLY A 178 17.30 0.70 -7.25
N LYS A 179 17.27 0.44 -5.94
CA LYS A 179 18.47 0.05 -5.17
C LYS A 179 19.11 -1.25 -5.69
N ALA A 180 18.31 -2.25 -6.09
CA ALA A 180 18.79 -3.50 -6.68
C ALA A 180 19.41 -3.36 -8.08
N HIS A 181 19.31 -2.20 -8.74
CA HIS A 181 20.11 -1.87 -9.92
C HIS A 181 21.47 -1.27 -9.52
N ARG A 182 21.48 -0.28 -8.62
CA ARG A 182 22.69 0.38 -8.11
C ARG A 182 23.65 -0.64 -7.48
N GLN A 183 23.12 -1.55 -6.65
CA GLN A 183 23.89 -2.60 -5.98
C GLN A 183 24.43 -3.67 -6.94
N LYS A 184 23.73 -3.97 -8.05
CA LYS A 184 24.20 -4.95 -9.06
C LYS A 184 25.37 -4.43 -9.91
N LYS A 185 25.58 -3.11 -9.94
CA LYS A 185 26.79 -2.48 -10.51
C LYS A 185 28.02 -2.75 -9.62
N MET A 186 27.80 -3.03 -8.33
CA MET A 186 28.85 -3.12 -7.31
C MET A 186 29.17 -4.56 -6.87
N ASN A 187 28.20 -5.50 -6.88
CA ASN A 187 28.51 -6.91 -6.58
C ASN A 187 27.57 -7.93 -7.26
N ARG A 188 28.10 -9.08 -7.69
CA ARG A 188 27.39 -10.11 -8.49
C ARG A 188 26.87 -11.32 -7.70
N ARG A 189 27.22 -11.50 -6.42
CA ARG A 189 26.95 -12.73 -5.64
C ARG A 189 26.16 -12.55 -4.33
N VAL A 190 25.23 -11.60 -4.25
CA VAL A 190 24.32 -11.53 -3.09
C VAL A 190 23.07 -12.36 -3.36
N ARG A 191 22.91 -13.46 -2.61
CA ARG A 191 21.71 -14.31 -2.62
C ARG A 191 20.62 -13.58 -1.83
N PHE A 192 19.58 -13.08 -2.52
CA PHE A 192 18.45 -12.40 -1.89
C PHE A 192 17.61 -13.37 -1.03
N SER A 193 18.00 -13.57 0.22
CA SER A 193 17.04 -13.91 1.27
C SER A 193 16.29 -12.63 1.66
N LEU A 194 14.96 -12.68 1.69
CA LEU A 194 14.19 -11.59 2.31
C LEU A 194 14.56 -11.52 3.81
N PRO A 195 14.85 -10.33 4.36
CA PRO A 195 15.15 -10.19 5.78
C PRO A 195 13.93 -10.61 6.61
N LEU A 196 14.19 -11.07 7.84
CA LEU A 196 13.15 -11.59 8.74
C LEU A 196 11.98 -10.61 8.90
N ILE A 197 12.28 -9.33 9.02
CA ILE A 197 11.30 -8.24 9.13
C ILE A 197 10.32 -8.23 7.94
N THR A 198 10.79 -8.38 6.69
CA THR A 198 9.89 -8.43 5.52
C THR A 198 9.03 -9.69 5.53
N LYS A 199 9.55 -10.84 6.01
CA LYS A 199 8.74 -12.05 6.17
C LYS A 199 7.64 -11.87 7.21
N LEU A 200 7.94 -11.22 8.34
CA LEU A 200 6.98 -10.91 9.39
C LEU A 200 5.90 -9.93 8.88
N LYS A 201 6.28 -8.89 8.14
CA LYS A 201 5.32 -7.95 7.51
C LYS A 201 4.38 -8.67 6.53
N VAL A 202 4.91 -9.49 5.63
CA VAL A 202 4.08 -10.28 4.69
C VAL A 202 3.18 -11.28 5.44
N GLY A 203 3.70 -11.93 6.49
CA GLY A 203 2.92 -12.83 7.35
C GLY A 203 1.76 -12.11 8.04
N GLY A 204 2.01 -10.92 8.59
CA GLY A 204 0.97 -10.05 9.15
C GLY A 204 -0.05 -9.61 8.10
N MET A 205 0.39 -9.21 6.90
CA MET A 205 -0.51 -8.78 5.82
C MET A 205 -1.44 -9.92 5.38
N VAL A 206 -0.91 -11.15 5.33
CA VAL A 206 -1.72 -12.36 5.08
C VAL A 206 -2.68 -12.63 6.24
N ALA A 207 -2.25 -12.47 7.50
CA ALA A 207 -3.11 -12.64 8.67
C ALA A 207 -4.27 -11.63 8.70
N LEU A 208 -3.99 -10.35 8.45
CA LEU A 208 -5.00 -9.30 8.32
C LEU A 208 -6.00 -9.64 7.19
N CYS A 209 -5.49 -10.06 6.02
CA CYS A 209 -6.33 -10.44 4.89
C CYS A 209 -7.24 -11.64 5.22
N ILE A 210 -6.73 -12.68 5.90
CA ILE A 210 -7.53 -13.84 6.33
C ILE A 210 -8.63 -13.41 7.32
N LEU A 211 -8.29 -12.60 8.32
CA LEU A 211 -9.26 -12.10 9.30
C LEU A 211 -10.33 -11.22 8.62
N LEU A 212 -9.93 -10.31 7.74
CA LEU A 212 -10.84 -9.41 7.03
C LEU A 212 -11.76 -10.18 6.06
N LEU A 213 -11.24 -11.19 5.34
CA LEU A 213 -12.04 -12.09 4.52
C LEU A 213 -13.09 -12.84 5.35
N GLY A 214 -12.71 -13.38 6.51
CA GLY A 214 -13.64 -14.01 7.45
C GLY A 214 -14.73 -13.04 7.95
N GLY A 215 -14.36 -11.77 8.15
CA GLY A 215 -15.25 -10.72 8.62
C GLY A 215 -16.26 -10.29 7.55
N THR A 216 -15.79 -10.02 6.33
CA THR A 216 -16.65 -9.73 5.17
C THR A 216 -17.57 -10.91 4.81
N TRP A 217 -17.13 -12.15 5.06
CA TRP A 217 -17.99 -13.32 4.91
C TRP A 217 -19.15 -13.33 5.92
N LEU A 218 -18.85 -13.03 7.19
CA LEU A 218 -19.86 -12.94 8.24
C LEU A 218 -20.87 -11.82 7.95
N ALA A 219 -20.40 -10.67 7.45
CA ALA A 219 -21.24 -9.54 7.05
C ALA A 219 -22.10 -9.78 5.79
N SER A 220 -21.91 -10.88 5.06
CA SER A 220 -22.70 -11.21 3.85
C SER A 220 -24.14 -11.69 4.13
N TYR A 221 -24.64 -11.52 5.35
CA TYR A 221 -26.01 -11.85 5.75
C TYR A 221 -27.02 -10.85 5.16
N ARG A 222 -28.16 -11.36 4.66
CA ARG A 222 -29.13 -10.58 3.88
C ARG A 222 -29.73 -9.35 4.58
N TYR A 223 -29.79 -9.38 5.91
CA TYR A 223 -30.36 -8.28 6.72
C TYR A 223 -29.32 -7.66 7.66
N TRP A 224 -28.04 -7.77 7.33
CA TRP A 224 -26.94 -7.22 8.13
C TRP A 224 -27.16 -5.74 8.44
N ASP A 225 -27.39 -4.94 7.40
CA ASP A 225 -27.58 -3.48 7.48
C ASP A 225 -28.91 -3.07 8.14
N SER A 226 -29.84 -4.02 8.31
CA SER A 226 -31.13 -3.85 8.99
C SER A 226 -31.11 -4.31 10.45
N SER A 227 -30.02 -4.94 10.92
CA SER A 227 -29.92 -5.60 12.24
C SER A 227 -28.83 -5.00 13.12
N PHE A 228 -28.47 -3.72 12.89
CA PHE A 228 -27.36 -3.01 13.52
C PHE A 228 -27.39 -2.96 15.06
N ASP A 229 -28.59 -2.93 15.64
CA ASP A 229 -28.87 -2.98 17.08
C ASP A 229 -28.79 -4.40 17.68
N CYS A 230 -28.82 -5.43 16.85
CA CYS A 230 -28.78 -6.82 17.29
C CYS A 230 -27.37 -7.31 17.65
N PRO A 231 -27.24 -8.29 18.57
CA PRO A 231 -26.03 -9.09 18.77
C PRO A 231 -25.54 -9.76 17.47
N ALA A 232 -24.30 -9.48 17.04
CA ALA A 232 -23.74 -10.07 15.82
C ALA A 232 -23.68 -11.61 15.90
N ARG A 233 -23.44 -12.14 17.11
CA ARG A 233 -23.38 -13.59 17.40
C ARG A 233 -24.65 -14.35 17.04
N CYS A 234 -25.82 -13.69 17.03
CA CYS A 234 -27.10 -14.32 16.71
C CYS A 234 -27.45 -14.33 15.22
N VAL A 235 -26.66 -13.65 14.38
CA VAL A 235 -26.85 -13.65 12.94
C VAL A 235 -26.68 -15.08 12.39
N PRO A 236 -27.70 -15.66 11.73
CA PRO A 236 -27.66 -17.06 11.32
C PRO A 236 -26.67 -17.27 10.18
N TRP A 237 -25.54 -17.91 10.50
CA TRP A 237 -24.48 -18.28 9.57
C TRP A 237 -24.88 -19.51 8.73
N SER A 238 -25.80 -19.32 7.78
CA SER A 238 -26.26 -20.37 6.87
C SER A 238 -26.27 -19.88 5.41
N PRO A 239 -25.90 -20.73 4.42
CA PRO A 239 -25.97 -20.34 3.01
C PRO A 239 -27.37 -19.95 2.51
N LYS A 240 -28.42 -20.35 3.23
CA LYS A 240 -29.82 -20.05 2.88
C LYS A 240 -30.29 -18.66 3.34
N THR A 241 -29.55 -18.04 4.27
CA THR A 241 -29.83 -16.71 4.82
C THR A 241 -28.96 -15.61 4.22
N TRP A 242 -28.05 -15.95 3.32
CA TRP A 242 -27.29 -15.00 2.49
C TRP A 242 -28.10 -14.56 1.28
N GLY A 243 -27.86 -13.34 0.81
CA GLY A 243 -28.54 -12.74 -0.34
C GLY A 243 -28.71 -11.23 -0.18
N GLY A 244 -29.50 -10.61 -1.05
CA GLY A 244 -29.70 -9.16 -1.01
C GLY A 244 -28.43 -8.38 -1.39
N GLU A 245 -28.39 -7.11 -1.01
CA GLU A 245 -27.32 -6.19 -1.38
C GLU A 245 -26.01 -6.49 -0.64
N SER A 246 -26.08 -6.77 0.67
CA SER A 246 -24.94 -7.03 1.54
C SER A 246 -24.10 -8.24 1.08
N MET A 247 -24.73 -9.28 0.51
CA MET A 247 -24.01 -10.40 -0.11
C MET A 247 -23.27 -9.99 -1.39
N GLY A 248 -23.84 -9.07 -2.19
CA GLY A 248 -23.18 -8.52 -3.37
C GLY A 248 -21.92 -7.75 -3.01
N TRP A 249 -22.02 -6.87 -2.00
CA TRP A 249 -20.88 -6.14 -1.44
C TRP A 249 -19.84 -7.06 -0.78
N GLY A 250 -20.27 -8.11 -0.08
CA GLY A 250 -19.37 -9.12 0.50
C GLY A 250 -18.55 -9.87 -0.55
N ILE A 251 -19.20 -10.41 -1.60
CA ILE A 251 -18.52 -11.06 -2.73
C ILE A 251 -17.57 -10.10 -3.43
N PHE A 252 -18.02 -8.88 -3.70
CA PHE A 252 -17.20 -7.86 -4.34
C PHE A 252 -15.94 -7.56 -3.50
N SER A 253 -16.10 -7.33 -2.20
CA SER A 253 -15.01 -7.02 -1.28
C SER A 253 -14.02 -8.17 -1.16
N MET A 254 -14.50 -9.43 -1.12
CA MET A 254 -13.65 -10.60 -1.17
C MET A 254 -12.80 -10.67 -2.44
N LEU A 255 -13.41 -10.46 -3.61
CA LEU A 255 -12.69 -10.48 -4.88
C LEU A 255 -11.67 -9.33 -4.96
N ALA A 256 -12.04 -8.13 -4.50
CA ALA A 256 -11.15 -6.98 -4.44
C ALA A 256 -9.93 -7.24 -3.52
N LEU A 257 -10.15 -7.79 -2.32
CA LEU A 257 -9.07 -8.14 -1.39
C LEU A 257 -8.17 -9.24 -1.97
N LEU A 258 -8.75 -10.33 -2.47
CA LEU A 258 -7.98 -11.44 -3.05
C LEU A 258 -7.14 -10.98 -4.25
N VAL A 259 -7.72 -10.23 -5.19
CA VAL A 259 -7.00 -9.70 -6.36
C VAL A 259 -5.94 -8.69 -5.93
N GLY A 260 -6.28 -7.72 -5.09
CA GLY A 260 -5.36 -6.67 -4.63
C GLY A 260 -4.14 -7.22 -3.90
N TYR A 261 -4.34 -8.09 -2.91
CA TYR A 261 -3.25 -8.73 -2.17
C TYR A 261 -2.43 -9.68 -3.06
N THR A 262 -3.07 -10.43 -3.96
CA THR A 262 -2.36 -11.32 -4.88
C THR A 262 -1.47 -10.54 -5.83
N LEU A 263 -1.99 -9.48 -6.48
CA LEU A 263 -1.21 -8.62 -7.37
C LEU A 263 -0.08 -7.90 -6.62
N GLY A 264 -0.34 -7.39 -5.41
CA GLY A 264 0.67 -6.75 -4.57
C GLY A 264 1.81 -7.70 -4.17
N ILE A 265 1.49 -8.90 -3.68
CA ILE A 265 2.50 -9.91 -3.30
C ILE A 265 3.27 -10.41 -4.53
N ILE A 266 2.59 -10.63 -5.67
CA ILE A 266 3.25 -10.96 -6.93
C ILE A 266 4.21 -9.84 -7.34
N GLY A 267 3.81 -8.56 -7.26
CA GLY A 267 4.67 -7.42 -7.54
C GLY A 267 5.94 -7.40 -6.69
N LEU A 268 5.80 -7.66 -5.37
CA LEU A 268 6.94 -7.77 -4.44
C LEU A 268 7.93 -8.89 -4.84
N VAL A 269 7.43 -10.00 -5.38
CA VAL A 269 8.24 -11.13 -5.85
C VAL A 269 8.79 -10.92 -7.27
N GLU A 270 8.04 -10.32 -8.18
CA GLU A 270 8.44 -10.11 -9.58
C GLU A 270 9.49 -9.01 -9.73
N VAL A 271 9.58 -8.05 -8.81
CA VAL A 271 10.76 -7.16 -8.68
C VAL A 271 12.06 -7.98 -8.47
N GLY A 272 11.98 -9.12 -7.79
CA GLY A 272 13.07 -10.10 -7.72
C GLY A 272 13.19 -11.00 -8.97
N ARG A 273 12.10 -11.21 -9.72
CA ARG A 273 11.97 -12.26 -10.76
C ARG A 273 11.96 -11.77 -12.22
N GLU A 274 11.89 -10.45 -12.47
CA GLU A 274 12.02 -9.84 -13.82
C GLU A 274 13.29 -10.32 -14.55
N ARG A 275 14.34 -10.66 -13.80
CA ARG A 275 15.66 -11.05 -14.33
C ARG A 275 15.76 -12.46 -14.93
N SER A 276 14.77 -13.36 -14.73
CA SER A 276 14.89 -14.74 -15.21
C SER A 276 13.64 -15.35 -15.87
N VAL A 277 12.44 -14.99 -15.42
CA VAL A 277 11.20 -15.61 -15.94
C VAL A 277 10.48 -14.71 -16.94
N GLY A 278 10.42 -13.39 -16.69
CA GLY A 278 9.70 -12.44 -17.54
C GLY A 278 10.19 -12.41 -18.99
N ALA A 279 11.50 -12.51 -19.22
CA ALA A 279 12.07 -12.58 -20.58
C ALA A 279 11.71 -13.89 -21.30
N GLY A 280 11.83 -15.04 -20.62
CA GLY A 280 11.51 -16.36 -21.18
C GLY A 280 10.02 -16.51 -21.47
N ALA A 281 9.16 -16.20 -20.49
CA ALA A 281 7.72 -16.27 -20.62
C ALA A 281 7.19 -15.31 -21.70
N LYS A 282 7.70 -14.08 -21.76
CA LYS A 282 7.34 -13.15 -22.84
C LYS A 282 7.74 -13.68 -24.21
N THR A 283 8.98 -14.15 -24.38
CA THR A 283 9.45 -14.70 -25.68
C THR A 283 8.68 -15.96 -26.08
N TRP A 284 8.23 -16.76 -25.11
CA TRP A 284 7.38 -17.93 -25.33
C TRP A 284 5.95 -17.55 -25.74
N LEU A 285 5.34 -16.57 -25.05
CA LEU A 285 4.03 -16.01 -25.41
C LEU A 285 4.06 -15.37 -26.80
N ASP A 286 5.05 -14.50 -27.08
CA ASP A 286 5.22 -13.85 -28.39
C ASP A 286 5.39 -14.91 -29.52
N ARG A 287 6.07 -16.04 -29.26
CA ARG A 287 6.17 -17.18 -30.19
C ARG A 287 4.84 -17.92 -30.37
N LYS A 288 4.10 -18.19 -29.29
CA LYS A 288 2.79 -18.86 -29.35
C LYS A 288 1.77 -18.00 -30.07
N ASP A 289 1.75 -16.70 -29.80
CA ASP A 289 0.90 -15.74 -30.50
C ASP A 289 1.18 -15.71 -32.00
N ALA A 290 2.46 -15.76 -32.42
CA ALA A 290 2.83 -15.84 -33.85
C ALA A 290 2.27 -17.10 -34.51
N VAL A 291 2.40 -18.27 -33.87
CA VAL A 291 1.86 -19.55 -34.37
C VAL A 291 0.33 -19.50 -34.50
N VAL A 292 -0.39 -18.98 -33.49
CA VAL A 292 -1.86 -18.85 -33.53
C VAL A 292 -2.29 -17.87 -34.63
N THR A 293 -1.58 -16.76 -34.80
CA THR A 293 -1.88 -15.76 -35.85
C THR A 293 -1.75 -16.36 -37.25
N ILE A 294 -0.69 -17.16 -37.50
CA ILE A 294 -0.49 -17.89 -38.76
C ILE A 294 -1.57 -18.96 -38.96
N SER A 295 -1.88 -19.74 -37.92
CA SER A 295 -2.89 -20.81 -37.97
C SER A 295 -4.31 -20.30 -38.24
N LEU A 296 -4.62 -19.06 -37.89
CA LEU A 296 -5.92 -18.42 -38.11
C LEU A 296 -5.98 -17.56 -39.39
N GLN A 297 -4.89 -17.50 -40.17
CA GLN A 297 -4.76 -16.58 -41.32
C GLN A 297 -5.84 -16.80 -42.39
N ASN A 298 -6.32 -18.04 -42.57
CA ASN A 298 -7.38 -18.39 -43.52
C ASN A 298 -8.81 -18.11 -42.99
N CYS A 299 -8.96 -17.76 -41.71
CA CYS A 299 -10.25 -17.54 -41.06
C CYS A 299 -10.43 -16.07 -40.65
N GLY A 300 -10.59 -15.19 -41.64
CA GLY A 300 -10.67 -13.73 -41.48
C GLY A 300 -11.57 -13.17 -40.35
N PRO A 301 -12.77 -13.71 -40.03
CA PRO A 301 -13.55 -13.24 -38.88
C PRO A 301 -12.96 -13.70 -37.54
N ILE A 302 -12.49 -14.95 -37.44
CA ILE A 302 -11.90 -15.52 -36.21
C ILE A 302 -10.57 -14.83 -35.89
N LEU A 303 -9.75 -14.58 -36.91
CA LEU A 303 -8.50 -13.82 -36.77
C LEU A 303 -8.74 -12.40 -36.24
N ARG A 304 -9.78 -11.71 -36.75
CA ARG A 304 -10.18 -10.38 -36.24
C ARG A 304 -10.64 -10.43 -34.79
N ALA A 305 -11.46 -11.42 -34.42
CA ALA A 305 -11.91 -11.61 -33.04
C ALA A 305 -10.73 -11.90 -32.09
N TYR A 306 -9.80 -12.77 -32.49
CA TYR A 306 -8.58 -13.08 -31.73
C TYR A 306 -7.66 -11.85 -31.58
N MET A 307 -7.44 -11.07 -32.65
CA MET A 307 -6.66 -9.83 -32.57
C MET A 307 -7.33 -8.78 -31.67
N ALA A 308 -8.66 -8.63 -31.74
CA ALA A 308 -9.41 -7.74 -30.85
C ALA A 308 -9.32 -8.18 -29.38
N MET A 309 -9.52 -9.47 -29.10
CA MET A 309 -9.38 -10.06 -27.76
C MET A 309 -7.96 -9.87 -27.20
N ARG A 310 -6.92 -10.15 -28.01
CA ARG A 310 -5.51 -9.96 -27.65
C ARG A 310 -5.18 -8.48 -27.41
N GLY A 311 -5.73 -7.57 -28.23
CA GLY A 311 -5.65 -6.13 -28.02
C GLY A 311 -6.30 -5.70 -26.70
N GLY A 312 -7.49 -6.22 -26.40
CA GLY A 312 -8.20 -6.00 -25.14
C GLY A 312 -7.42 -6.51 -23.92
N LEU A 313 -6.91 -7.74 -23.97
CA LEU A 313 -6.03 -8.31 -22.92
C LEU A 313 -4.77 -7.48 -22.70
N ARG A 314 -4.18 -6.93 -23.77
CA ARG A 314 -3.02 -6.05 -23.68
C ARG A 314 -3.35 -4.72 -23.02
N TRP A 315 -4.47 -4.10 -23.40
CA TRP A 315 -4.98 -2.88 -22.78
C TRP A 315 -5.38 -3.08 -21.33
N LEU A 316 -6.06 -4.19 -21.00
CA LEU A 316 -6.40 -4.56 -19.63
C LEU A 316 -5.14 -4.73 -18.78
N ARG A 317 -4.11 -5.42 -19.29
CA ARG A 317 -2.81 -5.51 -18.60
C ARG A 317 -2.13 -4.15 -18.44
N ILE A 318 -2.25 -3.25 -19.40
CA ILE A 318 -1.75 -1.87 -19.29
C ILE A 318 -2.51 -1.13 -18.18
N LEU A 319 -3.82 -1.28 -18.06
CA LEU A 319 -4.60 -0.65 -16.98
C LEU A 319 -4.28 -1.24 -15.60
N LEU A 320 -4.21 -2.57 -15.47
CA LEU A 320 -3.95 -3.30 -14.21
C LEU A 320 -2.48 -3.28 -13.73
N VAL A 321 -1.57 -2.66 -14.48
CA VAL A 321 -0.15 -2.51 -14.13
C VAL A 321 0.27 -1.04 -14.30
N SER A 322 -0.70 -0.12 -14.22
CA SER A 322 -0.49 1.33 -14.28
C SER A 322 -0.55 1.88 -12.86
N GLU A 323 0.57 2.42 -12.38
CA GLU A 323 0.67 2.99 -11.03
C GLU A 323 -0.30 4.15 -10.84
N LEU A 324 -0.52 4.97 -11.88
CA LEU A 324 -1.53 6.02 -11.84
C LEU A 324 -2.95 5.44 -11.73
N THR A 325 -3.23 4.34 -12.43
CA THR A 325 -4.54 3.69 -12.38
C THR A 325 -4.79 3.07 -11.01
N ASP A 326 -3.79 2.41 -10.43
CA ASP A 326 -3.84 1.88 -9.06
C ASP A 326 -4.02 3.01 -8.05
N LEU A 327 -3.32 4.15 -8.20
CA LEU A 327 -3.47 5.30 -7.31
C LEU A 327 -4.86 5.94 -7.40
N ILE A 328 -5.41 6.11 -8.62
CA ILE A 328 -6.80 6.58 -8.81
C ILE A 328 -7.80 5.60 -8.21
N SER A 329 -7.57 4.29 -8.39
CA SER A 329 -8.37 3.23 -7.76
C SER A 329 -8.32 3.34 -6.23
N MET A 330 -7.14 3.54 -5.63
CA MET A 330 -7.00 3.73 -4.18
C MET A 330 -7.66 5.01 -3.66
N VAL A 331 -7.64 6.11 -4.43
CA VAL A 331 -8.42 7.32 -4.10
C VAL A 331 -9.92 7.03 -4.11
N ALA A 332 -10.41 6.30 -5.11
CA ALA A 332 -11.81 5.89 -5.18
C ALA A 332 -12.20 4.94 -4.03
N TRP A 333 -11.36 3.96 -3.68
CA TRP A 333 -11.59 3.06 -2.55
C TRP A 333 -11.52 3.75 -1.21
N PHE A 334 -10.63 4.73 -1.04
CA PHE A 334 -10.60 5.57 0.15
C PHE A 334 -11.88 6.39 0.27
N GLY A 335 -12.34 7.03 -0.81
CA GLY A 335 -13.60 7.79 -0.83
C GLY A 335 -14.84 6.93 -0.58
N ALA A 336 -14.89 5.73 -1.16
CA ALA A 336 -15.95 4.75 -0.91
C ALA A 336 -15.95 4.28 0.56
N GLY A 337 -14.78 3.93 1.10
CA GLY A 337 -14.63 3.58 2.52
C GLY A 337 -15.08 4.72 3.44
N CYS A 338 -14.71 5.97 3.14
CA CYS A 338 -15.21 7.14 3.90
C CYS A 338 -16.74 7.21 3.89
N PHE A 339 -17.35 7.01 2.73
CA PHE A 339 -18.80 7.04 2.58
C PHE A 339 -19.47 5.94 3.40
N PHE A 340 -19.02 4.68 3.29
CA PHE A 340 -19.59 3.56 4.05
C PHE A 340 -19.42 3.75 5.55
N SER A 341 -18.22 4.07 6.06
CA SER A 341 -18.03 4.26 7.52
C SER A 341 -18.81 5.43 8.12
N LEU A 342 -19.01 6.51 7.34
CA LEU A 342 -19.85 7.62 7.78
C LEU A 342 -21.34 7.28 7.70
N ASN A 343 -21.77 6.53 6.70
CA ASN A 343 -23.12 5.99 6.57
C ASN A 343 -23.44 5.05 7.74
N ASP A 344 -22.56 4.10 8.04
CA ASP A 344 -22.78 3.10 9.08
C ASP A 344 -22.79 3.74 10.47
N ARG A 345 -21.86 4.67 10.74
CA ARG A 345 -21.91 5.55 11.93
C ARG A 345 -23.23 6.32 12.01
N TYR A 346 -23.74 6.83 10.90
CA TYR A 346 -25.01 7.57 10.87
C TYR A 346 -26.20 6.66 11.20
N TRP A 347 -26.30 5.47 10.58
CA TRP A 347 -27.40 4.52 10.84
C TRP A 347 -27.35 3.93 12.25
N GLY A 348 -26.18 3.50 12.74
CA GLY A 348 -26.00 3.04 14.12
C GLY A 348 -26.43 4.12 15.13
N LYS A 349 -25.97 5.36 14.93
CA LYS A 349 -26.42 6.50 15.76
C LYS A 349 -27.91 6.79 15.66
N ARG A 350 -28.65 6.39 14.62
CA ARG A 350 -30.12 6.56 14.59
C ARG A 350 -30.83 5.62 15.56
N LEU A 351 -30.29 4.41 15.77
CA LEU A 351 -30.86 3.38 16.65
C LEU A 351 -30.55 3.60 18.15
N MET A 352 -29.45 4.30 18.46
CA MET A 352 -29.07 4.65 19.83
C MET A 352 -30.02 5.65 20.50
N THR A 353 -30.05 5.66 21.84
CA THR A 353 -30.69 6.73 22.63
C THR A 353 -29.86 8.03 22.63
N LYS A 354 -30.42 9.16 23.11
CA LYS A 354 -29.66 10.41 23.23
C LYS A 354 -28.47 10.32 24.20
N ALA A 355 -28.60 9.53 25.26
CA ALA A 355 -27.53 9.32 26.23
C ALA A 355 -26.39 8.47 25.63
N GLU A 356 -26.74 7.34 24.99
CA GLU A 356 -25.76 6.48 24.34
C GLU A 356 -25.03 7.21 23.20
N LYS A 357 -25.71 8.01 22.36
CA LYS A 357 -25.03 8.85 21.35
C LYS A 357 -23.96 9.78 21.94
N LYS A 358 -24.21 10.36 23.12
CA LYS A 358 -23.23 11.24 23.79
C LYS A 358 -22.06 10.45 24.37
N LYS A 359 -22.31 9.22 24.85
CA LYS A 359 -21.28 8.27 25.32
C LYS A 359 -20.40 7.78 24.16
N GLU A 360 -21.01 7.48 23.02
CA GLU A 360 -20.36 7.06 21.77
C GLU A 360 -19.39 8.11 21.20
N ASP A 361 -19.77 9.40 21.28
CA ASP A 361 -18.92 10.51 20.86
C ASP A 361 -17.93 10.99 21.95
N SER A 362 -17.94 10.38 23.14
CA SER A 362 -16.95 10.70 24.18
C SER A 362 -15.62 10.00 23.92
N THR A 363 -14.51 10.66 24.25
CA THR A 363 -13.16 10.09 24.10
C THR A 363 -12.85 9.19 25.30
N SER A 364 -12.84 7.87 25.06
CA SER A 364 -12.38 6.87 26.03
C SER A 364 -10.84 6.75 26.03
N PHE A 365 -10.29 6.17 27.09
CA PHE A 365 -8.86 5.90 27.23
C PHE A 365 -8.31 5.02 26.09
N GLY A 366 -9.07 4.03 25.63
CA GLY A 366 -8.66 3.14 24.53
C GLY A 366 -8.44 3.88 23.20
N GLN A 367 -9.11 5.01 23.00
CA GLN A 367 -8.97 5.85 21.80
C GLN A 367 -7.67 6.67 21.77
N LEU A 368 -7.05 6.92 22.93
CA LEU A 368 -5.87 7.80 23.02
C LEU A 368 -4.65 7.19 22.33
N VAL A 369 -4.46 5.88 22.46
CA VAL A 369 -3.32 5.16 21.85
C VAL A 369 -3.29 5.36 20.33
N PRO A 370 -4.32 4.98 19.55
CA PRO A 370 -4.27 5.15 18.10
C PRO A 370 -4.22 6.63 17.65
N LEU A 371 -4.75 7.56 18.45
CA LEU A 371 -4.60 9.00 18.19
C LEU A 371 -3.15 9.49 18.36
N PHE A 372 -2.44 9.10 19.42
CA PHE A 372 -1.03 9.47 19.60
C PHE A 372 -0.11 8.89 18.52
N LEU A 373 -0.45 7.70 17.97
CA LEU A 373 0.32 7.10 16.87
C LEU A 373 0.32 7.97 15.59
N LEU A 374 -0.67 8.88 15.40
CA LEU A 374 -0.67 9.85 14.28
C LEU A 374 0.53 10.83 14.30
N VAL A 375 1.29 10.91 15.40
CA VAL A 375 2.51 11.73 15.51
C VAL A 375 3.72 11.05 14.84
N ILE A 376 3.74 9.71 14.78
CA ILE A 376 4.82 8.91 14.16
C ILE A 376 5.26 9.40 12.77
N PRO A 377 4.37 9.66 11.78
CA PRO A 377 4.79 10.13 10.46
C PRO A 377 5.59 11.43 10.50
N ILE A 378 5.30 12.34 11.45
CA ILE A 378 6.03 13.62 11.58
C ILE A 378 7.43 13.34 12.12
N LEU A 379 7.56 12.49 13.14
CA LEU A 379 8.84 12.10 13.72
C LEU A 379 9.73 11.40 12.69
N VAL A 380 9.21 10.38 11.99
CA VAL A 380 9.93 9.61 10.96
C VAL A 380 10.35 10.50 9.79
N PHE A 381 9.52 11.47 9.39
CA PHE A 381 9.89 12.43 8.34
C PHE A 381 11.07 13.32 8.78
N MET A 382 11.03 13.85 10.01
CA MET A 382 12.11 14.69 10.54
C MET A 382 13.40 13.89 10.73
N GLU A 383 13.33 12.70 11.33
CA GLU A 383 14.44 11.76 11.50
C GLU A 383 15.13 11.49 10.16
N THR A 384 14.37 11.00 9.17
CA THR A 384 14.89 10.72 7.82
C THR A 384 15.50 11.95 7.14
N TYR A 385 14.88 13.13 7.32
CA TYR A 385 15.39 14.38 6.75
C TYR A 385 16.74 14.79 7.37
N TYR A 386 16.87 14.71 8.70
CA TYR A 386 18.10 15.08 9.39
C TYR A 386 19.22 14.06 9.16
N GLU A 387 18.93 12.76 9.16
CA GLU A 387 19.89 11.69 8.82
C GLU A 387 20.53 11.93 7.44
N ILE A 388 19.72 12.11 6.39
CA ILE A 388 20.22 12.31 5.01
C ILE A 388 21.00 13.62 4.90
N LYS A 389 20.58 14.66 5.62
CA LYS A 389 21.26 15.95 5.64
C LYS A 389 22.63 15.84 6.31
N GLU A 390 22.76 15.08 7.38
CA GLU A 390 24.02 14.82 8.08
C GLU A 390 24.96 13.95 7.25
N GLU A 391 24.48 12.84 6.69
CA GLU A 391 25.24 11.93 5.81
C GLU A 391 25.90 12.72 4.65
N ARG A 392 25.16 13.64 4.03
CA ARG A 392 25.67 14.50 2.94
C ARG A 392 26.69 15.55 3.40
N VAL A 393 26.63 16.01 4.65
CA VAL A 393 27.63 16.94 5.21
C VAL A 393 28.93 16.19 5.50
N VAL A 394 28.86 14.97 6.02
CA VAL A 394 30.04 14.10 6.22
C VAL A 394 30.69 13.77 4.87
N LEU A 395 29.92 13.23 3.91
CA LEU A 395 30.43 12.89 2.57
C LEU A 395 31.07 14.07 1.83
N ARG A 396 30.60 15.31 2.07
CA ARG A 396 31.25 16.51 1.51
C ARG A 396 32.64 16.72 2.12
N ARG A 397 32.79 16.61 3.44
CA ARG A 397 34.10 16.77 4.11
C ARG A 397 35.09 15.72 3.65
N ASP A 398 34.68 14.45 3.63
CA ASP A 398 35.54 13.36 3.16
C ASP A 398 36.03 13.61 1.72
N THR A 399 35.16 14.16 0.85
CA THR A 399 35.53 14.54 -0.52
C THR A 399 36.47 15.75 -0.58
N GLU A 400 36.34 16.72 0.34
CA GLU A 400 37.21 17.90 0.42
C GLU A 400 38.62 17.52 0.95
N ASP A 401 38.68 16.59 1.91
CA ASP A 401 39.93 16.01 2.44
C ASP A 401 40.65 15.12 1.40
N ASP A 402 39.93 14.22 0.71
CA ASP A 402 40.47 13.37 -0.38
C ASP A 402 41.00 14.19 -1.57
N LEU A 403 40.42 15.38 -1.83
CA LEU A 403 40.88 16.30 -2.87
C LEU A 403 42.07 17.17 -2.43
N GLY A 404 42.58 17.01 -1.21
CA GLY A 404 43.77 17.69 -0.73
C GLY A 404 43.60 19.17 -0.43
N PHE A 405 42.36 19.65 -0.22
CA PHE A 405 42.10 21.02 0.24
C PHE A 405 42.36 21.15 1.74
N GLY A 406 43.64 20.98 2.13
CA GLY A 406 44.09 21.24 3.49
C GLY A 406 43.70 22.66 3.95
N PRO A 407 43.44 22.88 5.25
CA PRO A 407 42.93 24.14 5.74
C PRO A 407 43.87 25.29 5.40
N ILE A 408 43.35 26.29 4.67
CA ILE A 408 44.09 27.51 4.31
C ILE A 408 44.66 28.12 5.60
N PRO A 409 45.99 28.26 5.73
CA PRO A 409 46.57 28.89 6.90
C PRO A 409 46.05 30.32 7.01
N ARG A 410 45.41 30.66 8.14
CA ARG A 410 45.16 32.07 8.45
C ARG A 410 46.52 32.74 8.59
N SER A 411 46.81 33.69 7.71
CA SER A 411 47.97 34.56 7.82
C SER A 411 47.92 35.28 9.17
N ILE A 412 48.86 34.95 10.05
CA ILE A 412 49.16 35.75 11.24
C ILE A 412 50.25 36.73 10.83
N ASP A 413 49.97 38.02 10.98
CA ASP A 413 50.91 39.10 10.68
C ASP A 413 52.11 39.04 11.65
N GLY A 414 53.32 39.27 11.11
CA GLY A 414 54.54 39.20 11.91
C GLY A 414 55.79 39.56 11.11
N TRP A 415 56.00 40.85 10.83
CA TRP A 415 57.26 41.35 10.28
C TRP A 415 58.38 41.29 11.34
N SER A 416 59.51 40.69 11.00
CA SER A 416 60.82 41.03 11.57
C SER A 416 61.94 40.74 10.56
N THR A 417 63.06 41.44 10.73
CA THR A 417 64.03 41.84 9.69
C THR A 417 65.18 40.84 9.41
N PRO A 418 65.96 41.02 8.31
CA PRO A 418 66.90 40.01 7.81
C PRO A 418 68.35 40.18 8.30
N SER A 419 69.12 39.08 8.34
CA SER A 419 70.59 39.12 8.49
C SER A 419 71.29 37.87 7.92
N GLU A 420 72.21 38.13 6.97
CA GLU A 420 73.42 37.36 6.58
C GLU A 420 73.36 36.00 5.83
N PRO A 421 74.15 35.85 4.74
CA PRO A 421 74.60 34.58 4.13
C PRO A 421 76.11 34.33 4.44
N PRO A 422 76.89 33.46 3.77
CA PRO A 422 76.58 32.28 2.92
C PRO A 422 77.33 30.99 3.35
N SER A 423 76.97 29.81 2.80
CA SER A 423 77.98 28.81 2.36
C SER A 423 77.41 27.70 1.46
N SER A 424 77.97 27.64 0.25
CA SER A 424 78.17 26.50 -0.68
C SER A 424 77.77 25.06 -0.33
N ASN A 425 77.38 24.33 -1.40
CA ASN A 425 77.44 22.88 -1.67
C ASN A 425 76.05 22.20 -1.84
N LEU A 426 75.82 21.28 -2.78
CA LEU A 426 76.58 20.79 -3.95
C LEU A 426 75.59 20.07 -4.92
N LEU A 427 75.81 20.20 -6.24
CA LEU A 427 75.34 19.37 -7.38
C LEU A 427 74.01 18.56 -7.33
N GLY A 428 73.18 18.69 -8.40
CA GLY A 428 72.17 17.66 -8.74
C GLY A 428 71.00 18.08 -9.65
N TRP A 429 71.25 18.40 -10.94
CA TRP A 429 70.20 18.54 -11.97
C TRP A 429 70.18 17.28 -12.90
N PRO A 430 69.11 17.05 -13.70
CA PRO A 430 68.32 15.82 -13.66
C PRO A 430 68.57 14.87 -14.84
N PRO A 431 67.65 13.92 -15.11
CA PRO A 431 67.26 13.70 -16.50
C PRO A 431 65.74 13.79 -16.75
N THR A 432 65.40 14.57 -17.77
CA THR A 432 64.10 14.59 -18.48
C THR A 432 64.05 13.57 -19.64
N ILE A 433 62.91 13.47 -20.36
CA ILE A 433 62.72 12.85 -21.71
C ILE A 433 62.50 11.31 -21.68
N LYS A 434 61.52 10.67 -22.38
CA LYS A 434 60.31 11.05 -23.18
C LYS A 434 59.37 9.82 -23.32
N PRO A 435 58.15 9.93 -23.91
CA PRO A 435 57.20 8.81 -24.03
C PRO A 435 57.40 7.89 -25.26
N SER A 436 56.86 6.67 -25.17
CA SER A 436 56.79 5.60 -26.20
C SER A 436 55.31 5.18 -26.33
N SER A 437 54.58 5.51 -27.40
CA SER A 437 54.55 5.01 -28.79
C SER A 437 53.61 3.80 -29.04
N LYS A 438 52.54 4.06 -29.82
CA LYS A 438 51.75 3.09 -30.64
C LYS A 438 52.58 2.67 -31.89
N PRO A 439 52.10 1.88 -32.88
CA PRO A 439 50.85 1.10 -33.04
C PRO A 439 51.20 -0.41 -33.17
N PRO A 440 50.74 -1.29 -34.12
CA PRO A 440 49.64 -1.27 -35.13
C PRO A 440 48.27 -1.67 -34.50
N MET A 441 47.10 -1.80 -35.13
CA MET A 441 46.56 -1.73 -36.52
C MET A 441 46.69 -2.96 -37.43
N ASP A 442 45.71 -3.87 -37.36
CA ASP A 442 45.58 -4.99 -38.30
C ASP A 442 44.15 -5.03 -38.89
N THR A 443 44.03 -5.46 -40.15
CA THR A 443 42.81 -5.38 -40.96
C THR A 443 42.61 -6.68 -41.71
N ASP A 444 41.57 -7.47 -41.38
CA ASP A 444 40.83 -8.13 -42.46
C ASP A 444 39.40 -8.65 -42.20
N ILE A 445 38.63 -8.58 -43.29
CA ILE A 445 37.46 -9.36 -43.74
C ILE A 445 36.69 -10.26 -42.74
N ARG A 446 35.38 -9.98 -42.62
CA ARG A 446 34.30 -10.96 -42.98
C ARG A 446 32.94 -10.30 -43.23
N ARG A 447 32.65 -9.96 -44.49
CA ARG A 447 31.28 -9.71 -44.98
C ARG A 447 30.47 -11.03 -44.90
N ARG A 448 29.34 -11.07 -44.21
CA ARG A 448 28.31 -12.10 -44.43
C ARG A 448 27.24 -11.55 -45.37
N ARG A 449 26.99 -12.25 -46.48
CA ARG A 449 25.89 -11.94 -47.42
C ARG A 449 24.56 -12.33 -46.76
N CYS A 450 23.56 -11.45 -46.84
CA CYS A 450 22.16 -11.88 -46.84
C CYS A 450 21.79 -12.19 -48.29
N HIS A 451 21.50 -13.45 -48.60
CA HIS A 451 20.83 -13.78 -49.86
C HIS A 451 19.33 -13.62 -49.65
N ALA A 452 18.71 -12.74 -50.45
CA ALA A 452 17.27 -12.76 -50.67
C ALA A 452 16.94 -13.94 -51.59
N GLY A 453 15.86 -14.66 -51.28
CA GLY A 453 15.30 -15.72 -52.11
C GLY A 453 13.83 -15.44 -52.40
N THR A 454 13.53 -15.06 -53.64
CA THR A 454 12.17 -14.84 -54.17
C THR A 454 12.06 -15.49 -55.54
N ALA A 455 11.37 -16.63 -55.61
CA ALA A 455 10.76 -17.26 -56.79
C ALA A 455 10.07 -18.55 -56.30
N TYR A 456 8.75 -18.72 -56.45
CA TYR A 456 8.09 -19.23 -57.67
C TYR A 456 8.47 -20.68 -58.02
N GLN A 457 7.79 -21.65 -57.40
CA GLN A 457 6.84 -22.55 -58.09
C GLN A 457 5.90 -23.20 -57.06
#